data_AF-A0A094ZKV2-F1
#
_entry.id   AF-A0A094ZKV2-F1
#
_cell.length_a   1.000
_cell.length_b   1.000
_cell.length_c   1.000
_cell.angle_alpha   90.00
_cell.angle_beta   90.00
_cell.angle_gamma   90.00
#
_symmetry.space_group_name_H-M   'P 1'
#
loop_
_entity.id
_entity.type
_entity.pdbx_description
1 polymer ?
#
loop_
_entity_poly.entity_id
_entity_poly.type
_entity_poly.pdbx_seq_one_letter_code
_entity_poly.pdbx_strand_id
1 'polypeptide(L)'
;MYNASQFAPPKNFGHQCNGHNSESIPTNLVLAHSSNRVIFYAYKSSSKYPVKKYTCPIQIKCLSCKHEENTTLVFDSLDLTSEMNSPINLSPIALDCEMVGVGLKNSNALGRISIVDYEGEVLCDVIVKPEGEICDYRTKWSGIREEDMSRAIPYSYVRERVEKIIHNRIVIGHMLKNDFAVLNMKHPPHLVRDTCRVPYPKLLAGFSTKPQIGLRALTLRLFGINIQNAEHCSIEDARASMAIYRLVQDIWEADLLKPNKKQLLKHHSNDHSKSICYTDNCQEDKASSSSLS
;
A
#
# COMPACT_ATOMS: atom_id res chain seq x y z
N MET A 1 19.41 49.68 8.69
CA MET A 1 18.52 50.72 8.13
C MET A 1 18.43 50.52 6.63
N TYR A 2 17.29 50.09 6.12
CA TYR A 2 16.63 50.64 4.92
C TYR A 2 15.22 50.04 4.84
N ASN A 3 14.27 50.93 4.53
CA ASN A 3 12.84 50.82 4.76
C ASN A 3 12.08 49.99 3.72
N ALA A 4 10.92 49.50 4.16
CA ALA A 4 9.80 49.05 3.34
C ALA A 4 9.19 50.19 2.49
N SER A 5 8.62 49.86 1.33
CA SER A 5 7.22 50.15 0.99
C SER A 5 6.91 49.94 -0.51
N GLN A 6 5.62 49.68 -0.78
CA GLN A 6 4.92 49.76 -2.09
C GLN A 6 5.08 48.48 -2.93
N PHE A 7 4.00 47.77 -3.31
CA PHE A 7 2.92 48.23 -4.17
C PHE A 7 1.54 47.64 -3.83
N ALA A 8 0.53 48.52 -3.91
CA ALA A 8 -0.91 48.24 -3.86
C ALA A 8 -1.47 47.99 -5.30
N PRO A 9 -2.68 47.41 -5.46
CA PRO A 9 -3.16 46.86 -6.73
C PRO A 9 -3.91 47.89 -7.59
N PRO A 10 -4.00 47.71 -8.92
CA PRO A 10 -4.88 48.50 -9.76
C PRO A 10 -6.28 47.87 -9.93
N LYS A 11 -7.20 48.78 -10.23
CA LYS A 11 -8.66 48.73 -10.12
C LYS A 11 -9.34 48.12 -11.36
N ASN A 12 -10.57 47.67 -11.11
CA ASN A 12 -11.62 47.29 -12.06
C ASN A 12 -11.71 48.17 -13.30
N PHE A 13 -11.89 47.54 -14.47
CA PHE A 13 -12.65 48.07 -15.60
C PHE A 13 -13.76 47.09 -15.95
N GLY A 14 -15.01 47.54 -15.84
CA GLY A 14 -16.18 46.83 -16.32
C GLY A 14 -16.50 47.25 -17.75
N HIS A 15 -16.78 46.28 -18.61
CA HIS A 15 -17.62 46.43 -19.79
C HIS A 15 -18.54 45.20 -19.87
N GLN A 16 -19.84 45.47 -19.76
CA GLN A 16 -20.90 44.54 -20.14
C GLN A 16 -21.07 44.59 -21.65
N CYS A 17 -21.23 43.43 -22.29
CA CYS A 17 -22.15 43.22 -23.40
C CYS A 17 -22.56 41.74 -23.45
N ASN A 18 -23.85 41.52 -23.67
CA ASN A 18 -24.61 40.28 -23.51
C ASN A 18 -24.33 39.22 -24.60
N GLY A 19 -24.60 37.97 -24.24
CA GLY A 19 -25.29 37.04 -25.15
C GLY A 19 -24.52 35.80 -25.59
N HIS A 20 -25.08 34.65 -25.19
CA HIS A 20 -24.95 33.31 -25.76
C HIS A 20 -23.87 32.34 -25.24
N ASN A 21 -24.43 31.32 -24.60
CA ASN A 21 -24.00 29.93 -24.46
C ASN A 21 -22.78 29.66 -23.58
N SER A 22 -23.12 29.40 -22.32
CA SER A 22 -22.44 28.51 -21.40
C SER A 22 -22.09 27.16 -22.06
N GLU A 23 -20.82 26.94 -22.37
CA GLU A 23 -20.22 25.60 -22.32
C GLU A 23 -18.91 25.69 -21.53
N SER A 24 -19.04 25.52 -20.22
CA SER A 24 -17.94 25.30 -19.31
C SER A 24 -17.23 24.00 -19.68
N ILE A 25 -15.96 24.11 -20.06
CA ILE A 25 -15.01 22.99 -20.13
C ILE A 25 -14.81 22.44 -18.71
N PRO A 26 -15.17 21.18 -18.37
CA PRO A 26 -14.76 20.60 -17.10
C PRO A 26 -13.45 19.85 -17.31
N THR A 27 -12.35 20.51 -16.95
CA THR A 27 -11.03 19.89 -16.73
C THR A 27 -11.08 18.93 -15.54
N ASN A 28 -10.83 17.65 -15.84
CA ASN A 28 -10.02 16.65 -15.12
C ASN A 28 -9.87 16.76 -13.58
N LEU A 29 -10.25 15.67 -12.91
CA LEU A 29 -9.78 15.16 -11.61
C LEU A 29 -8.84 16.10 -10.83
N VAL A 30 -9.40 16.89 -9.90
CA VAL A 30 -8.61 17.60 -8.89
C VAL A 30 -8.48 16.70 -7.67
N LEU A 31 -7.25 16.28 -7.34
CA LEU A 31 -6.88 15.91 -5.98
C LEU A 31 -6.94 17.18 -5.15
N ALA A 32 -8.11 17.49 -4.60
CA ALA A 32 -8.26 18.62 -3.70
C ALA A 32 -7.74 18.19 -2.32
N HIS A 33 -6.51 18.58 -1.99
CA HIS A 33 -6.10 18.69 -0.60
C HIS A 33 -6.78 19.94 -0.03
N SER A 34 -7.99 19.79 0.49
CA SER A 34 -8.49 20.73 1.49
C SER A 34 -8.47 20.00 2.84
N SER A 35 -7.88 20.68 3.81
CA SER A 35 -7.69 20.29 5.21
C SER A 35 -8.59 19.12 5.65
N ASN A 36 -7.98 17.93 5.73
CA ASN A 36 -8.53 16.70 6.33
C ASN A 36 -9.72 15.99 5.68
N ARG A 37 -10.07 16.21 4.39
CA ARG A 37 -11.02 15.33 3.69
C ARG A 37 -10.60 14.99 2.26
N VAL A 38 -10.29 13.72 2.02
CA VAL A 38 -10.21 13.19 0.64
C VAL A 38 -11.60 12.69 0.22
N ILE A 39 -12.17 13.30 -0.81
CA ILE A 39 -13.47 12.94 -1.38
C ILE A 39 -13.21 12.14 -2.66
N PHE A 40 -13.67 10.88 -2.69
CA PHE A 40 -13.69 10.06 -3.91
C PHE A 40 -15.06 10.22 -4.59
N TYR A 41 -15.08 10.69 -5.84
CA TYR A 41 -16.28 10.61 -6.67
C TYR A 41 -16.41 9.20 -7.26
N ALA A 42 -17.56 8.57 -7.05
CA ALA A 42 -17.88 7.30 -7.67
C ALA A 42 -18.01 7.48 -9.19
N TYR A 43 -17.15 6.79 -9.95
CA TYR A 43 -17.20 6.85 -11.41
C TYR A 43 -18.21 5.84 -11.95
N LYS A 44 -19.19 6.32 -12.74
CA LYS A 44 -19.98 5.47 -13.62
C LYS A 44 -19.11 5.12 -14.83
N SER A 45 -18.79 3.83 -14.97
CA SER A 45 -18.11 3.24 -16.11
C SER A 45 -18.70 3.73 -17.44
N SER A 46 -18.09 4.75 -18.03
CA SER A 46 -18.18 5.04 -19.45
C SER A 46 -16.77 4.95 -20.03
N SER A 47 -16.63 4.16 -21.09
CA SER A 47 -15.39 3.79 -21.78
C SER A 47 -14.68 4.96 -22.50
N LYS A 48 -15.06 6.21 -22.22
CA LYS A 48 -14.71 7.39 -23.03
C LYS A 48 -13.66 8.32 -22.43
N TYR A 49 -13.15 8.07 -21.21
CA TYR A 49 -12.24 9.00 -20.55
C TYR A 49 -10.84 8.39 -20.37
N PRO A 50 -9.77 9.14 -20.71
CA PRO A 50 -8.41 8.64 -20.59
C PRO A 50 -8.06 8.40 -19.12
N VAL A 51 -7.65 7.18 -18.79
CA VAL A 51 -7.08 6.89 -17.46
C VAL A 51 -5.73 7.59 -17.38
N LYS A 52 -5.57 8.45 -16.37
CA LYS A 52 -4.29 9.13 -16.10
C LYS A 52 -3.24 8.05 -15.78
N LYS A 53 -2.16 8.03 -16.56
CA LYS A 53 -0.96 7.25 -16.25
C LYS A 53 -0.09 8.05 -15.29
N TYR A 54 0.40 7.39 -14.27
CA TYR A 54 1.28 7.94 -13.25
C TYR A 54 2.72 7.56 -13.60
N THR A 55 3.65 8.46 -13.28
CA THR A 55 5.08 8.14 -13.34
C THR A 55 5.36 7.02 -12.35
N CYS A 56 6.03 5.96 -12.80
CA CYS A 56 6.43 4.88 -11.92
C CYS A 56 7.63 5.33 -11.06
N PRO A 57 7.56 5.21 -9.72
CA PRO A 57 8.63 5.69 -8.85
C PRO A 57 9.85 4.75 -8.80
N ILE A 58 9.75 3.57 -9.41
CA ILE A 58 10.78 2.53 -9.39
C ILE A 58 10.89 1.85 -10.76
N GLN A 59 12.00 1.17 -11.01
CA GLN A 59 12.14 0.33 -12.19
C GLN A 59 11.45 -1.03 -11.98
N ILE A 60 10.18 -1.15 -12.37
CA ILE A 60 9.42 -2.42 -12.24
C ILE A 60 10.05 -3.53 -13.10
N LYS A 61 10.38 -3.22 -14.35
CA LYS A 61 10.86 -4.22 -15.31
C LYS A 61 12.26 -4.68 -14.99
N CYS A 62 12.42 -5.99 -14.87
CA CYS A 62 13.72 -6.62 -14.79
C CYS A 62 14.28 -6.80 -16.21
N LEU A 63 14.88 -5.75 -16.75
CA LEU A 63 15.36 -5.69 -18.15
C LEU A 63 16.62 -6.53 -18.40
N SER A 64 17.37 -6.85 -17.34
CA SER A 64 18.68 -7.53 -17.41
C SER A 64 18.81 -8.70 -16.43
N CYS A 65 17.74 -9.04 -15.69
CA CYS A 65 17.83 -10.15 -14.76
C CYS A 65 17.94 -11.46 -15.53
N LYS A 66 18.98 -12.23 -15.27
CA LYS A 66 19.04 -13.61 -15.76
C LYS A 66 18.38 -14.60 -14.81
N HIS A 67 18.16 -14.17 -13.55
CA HIS A 67 17.67 -15.01 -12.45
C HIS A 67 18.49 -16.29 -12.22
N GLU A 68 19.73 -16.33 -12.74
CA GLU A 68 20.62 -17.49 -12.73
C GLU A 68 21.25 -17.72 -11.35
N GLU A 69 21.31 -16.68 -10.50
CA GLU A 69 21.97 -16.72 -9.20
C GLU A 69 21.00 -16.36 -8.08
N ASN A 70 21.14 -17.02 -6.93
CA ASN A 70 20.42 -16.63 -5.73
C ASN A 70 21.06 -15.35 -5.18
N THR A 71 20.28 -14.27 -5.08
CA THR A 71 20.74 -13.03 -4.46
C THR A 71 20.38 -13.04 -2.99
N THR A 72 21.42 -12.97 -2.17
CA THR A 72 21.36 -13.11 -0.72
C THR A 72 22.23 -12.00 -0.10
N LEU A 73 21.94 -10.74 -0.43
CA LEU A 73 22.71 -9.61 0.13
C LEU A 73 22.52 -9.46 1.65
N VAL A 74 21.51 -10.14 2.21
CA VAL A 74 21.01 -9.89 3.56
C VAL A 74 21.13 -11.11 4.49
N PHE A 75 21.50 -12.31 4.03
CA PHE A 75 21.49 -13.49 4.92
C PHE A 75 22.80 -13.82 5.66
N ASP A 76 23.95 -13.29 5.24
CA ASP A 76 25.24 -13.58 5.87
C ASP A 76 25.84 -12.39 6.65
N SER A 77 25.36 -11.17 6.42
CA SER A 77 25.85 -9.93 7.06
C SER A 77 24.97 -9.47 8.25
N LEU A 78 23.85 -10.15 8.48
CA LEU A 78 22.86 -9.75 9.47
C LEU A 78 23.15 -10.37 10.84
N ASP A 79 24.07 -9.75 11.58
CA ASP A 79 24.27 -9.95 13.02
C ASP A 79 23.08 -9.29 13.77
N LEU A 80 21.91 -9.94 13.67
CA LEU A 80 20.57 -9.39 13.90
C LEU A 80 20.17 -9.07 15.35
N THR A 81 21.09 -9.12 16.31
CA THR A 81 20.71 -8.87 17.71
C THR A 81 20.75 -7.39 18.10
N SER A 82 21.52 -6.56 17.40
CA SER A 82 21.69 -5.14 17.75
C SER A 82 20.98 -4.16 16.79
N GLU A 83 20.68 -4.57 15.55
CA GLU A 83 20.11 -3.68 14.52
C GLU A 83 18.59 -3.76 14.32
N MET A 84 17.88 -4.72 14.94
CA MET A 84 16.43 -4.91 14.69
C MET A 84 15.52 -3.72 15.06
N ASN A 85 16.06 -2.72 15.78
CA ASN A 85 15.37 -1.47 16.10
C ASN A 85 15.86 -0.27 15.27
N SER A 86 16.68 -0.47 14.24
CA SER A 86 17.14 0.61 13.37
C SER A 86 16.00 1.12 12.46
N PRO A 87 15.96 2.42 12.09
CA PRO A 87 14.97 2.95 11.16
C PRO A 87 14.96 2.24 9.80
N ILE A 88 16.12 1.73 9.37
CA ILE A 88 16.28 0.95 8.13
C ILE A 88 15.52 -0.38 8.23
N ASN A 89 15.55 -1.03 9.40
CA ASN A 89 14.78 -2.24 9.70
C ASN A 89 13.28 -1.99 9.93
N LEU A 90 12.80 -0.74 9.87
CA LEU A 90 11.37 -0.39 9.94
C LEU A 90 10.81 0.06 8.58
N SER A 91 11.66 0.27 7.57
CA SER A 91 11.21 0.64 6.22
C SER A 91 10.31 -0.45 5.63
N PRO A 92 9.22 -0.11 4.90
CA PRO A 92 8.39 -1.11 4.23
C PRO A 92 9.17 -1.94 3.20
N ILE A 93 8.78 -3.19 3.04
CA ILE A 93 9.30 -4.10 2.00
C ILE A 93 8.15 -4.65 1.18
N ALA A 94 8.43 -5.06 -0.05
CA ALA A 94 7.50 -5.85 -0.85
C ALA A 94 8.02 -7.26 -1.06
N LEU A 95 7.11 -8.23 -1.04
CA LEU A 95 7.39 -9.65 -1.17
C LEU A 95 6.46 -10.26 -2.22
N ASP A 96 7.01 -11.21 -2.98
CA ASP A 96 6.26 -12.06 -3.89
C ASP A 96 6.88 -13.46 -3.94
N CYS A 97 6.04 -14.49 -3.98
CA CYS A 97 6.43 -15.88 -4.04
C CYS A 97 5.92 -16.55 -5.32
N GLU A 98 6.80 -17.31 -5.98
CA GLU A 98 6.39 -18.27 -7.00
C GLU A 98 6.20 -19.65 -6.37
N MET A 99 5.15 -20.35 -6.79
CA MET A 99 4.81 -21.67 -6.26
C MET A 99 5.02 -22.78 -7.27
N VAL A 100 5.49 -23.91 -6.77
CA VAL A 100 5.52 -25.21 -7.46
C VAL A 100 4.47 -26.15 -6.86
N GLY A 101 4.23 -27.25 -7.55
CA GLY A 101 3.37 -28.35 -7.13
C GLY A 101 4.15 -29.48 -6.47
N VAL A 102 3.74 -29.91 -5.28
CA VAL A 102 4.35 -31.04 -4.57
C VAL A 102 3.34 -32.15 -4.25
N GLY A 103 3.84 -33.39 -4.28
CA GLY A 103 3.12 -34.60 -3.91
C GLY A 103 1.91 -34.94 -4.78
N LEU A 104 1.20 -36.02 -4.41
CA LEU A 104 0.09 -36.59 -5.22
C LEU A 104 -1.08 -35.62 -5.46
N LYS A 105 -1.25 -34.62 -4.60
CA LYS A 105 -2.34 -33.64 -4.70
C LYS A 105 -1.95 -32.38 -5.46
N ASN A 106 -0.73 -32.29 -6.00
CA ASN A 106 -0.18 -31.07 -6.62
C ASN A 106 -0.40 -29.84 -5.73
N SER A 107 -0.05 -29.97 -4.44
CA SER A 107 -0.26 -28.90 -3.46
C SER A 107 0.74 -27.78 -3.66
N ASN A 108 0.34 -26.53 -3.38
CA ASN A 108 1.23 -25.37 -3.53
C ASN A 108 2.37 -25.45 -2.51
N ALA A 109 3.61 -25.35 -2.99
CA ALA A 109 4.79 -25.17 -2.17
C ALA A 109 5.65 -24.03 -2.71
N LEU A 110 6.47 -23.43 -1.85
CA LEU A 110 7.36 -22.34 -2.23
C LEU A 110 8.44 -22.84 -3.20
N GLY A 111 8.51 -22.22 -4.38
CA GLY A 111 9.56 -22.51 -5.37
C GLY A 111 10.55 -21.37 -5.55
N ARG A 112 10.12 -20.12 -5.38
CA ARG A 112 10.99 -18.94 -5.38
C ARG A 112 10.39 -17.85 -4.53
N ILE A 113 11.22 -17.06 -3.87
CA ILE A 113 10.79 -15.86 -3.16
C ILE A 113 11.68 -14.68 -3.56
N SER A 114 11.04 -13.53 -3.79
CA SER A 114 11.72 -12.25 -3.94
C SER A 114 11.23 -11.26 -2.89
N ILE A 115 12.16 -10.51 -2.30
CA ILE A 115 11.88 -9.39 -1.40
C ILE A 115 12.65 -8.18 -1.89
N VAL A 116 11.97 -7.05 -2.01
CA VAL A 116 12.56 -5.75 -2.36
C VAL A 116 12.32 -4.71 -1.28
N ASP A 117 13.22 -3.74 -1.18
CA ASP A 117 13.04 -2.57 -0.33
C ASP A 117 12.07 -1.53 -0.95
N TYR A 118 11.97 -0.37 -0.30
CA TYR A 118 11.07 0.71 -0.71
C TYR A 118 11.44 1.34 -2.06
N GLU A 119 12.74 1.36 -2.38
CA GLU A 119 13.33 1.82 -3.63
C GLU A 119 13.20 0.78 -4.75
N GLY A 120 12.93 -0.48 -4.40
CA GLY A 120 12.81 -1.60 -5.33
C GLY A 120 14.11 -2.37 -5.51
N GLU A 121 15.11 -2.15 -4.67
CA GLU A 121 16.35 -2.93 -4.66
C GLU A 121 16.10 -4.31 -4.05
N VAL A 122 16.79 -5.32 -4.60
CA VAL A 122 16.57 -6.72 -4.22
C VAL A 122 17.29 -7.02 -2.91
N LEU A 123 16.53 -7.35 -1.87
CA LEU A 123 17.04 -7.79 -0.57
C LEU A 123 17.23 -9.31 -0.52
N CYS A 124 16.31 -10.04 -1.16
CA CYS A 124 16.31 -11.49 -1.24
C CYS A 124 15.75 -11.89 -2.61
N ASP A 125 16.41 -12.82 -3.30
CA ASP A 125 15.86 -13.52 -4.45
C ASP A 125 16.45 -14.94 -4.47
N VAL A 126 15.64 -15.94 -4.16
CA VAL A 126 16.13 -17.30 -3.91
C VAL A 126 15.20 -18.33 -4.53
N ILE A 127 15.77 -19.27 -5.28
CA ILE A 127 15.09 -20.53 -5.64
C ILE A 127 15.07 -21.45 -4.41
N VAL A 128 13.90 -21.97 -4.11
CA VAL A 128 13.64 -22.75 -2.90
C VAL A 128 13.40 -24.19 -3.26
N LYS A 129 14.04 -25.10 -2.53
CA LYS A 129 13.74 -26.52 -2.55
C LYS A 129 12.64 -26.78 -1.52
N PRO A 130 11.38 -27.03 -1.95
CA PRO A 130 10.26 -27.23 -1.04
C PRO A 130 10.40 -28.52 -0.24
N GLU A 131 9.60 -28.64 0.83
CA GLU A 131 9.39 -29.91 1.50
C GLU A 131 8.49 -30.80 0.64
N GLY A 132 8.99 -31.99 0.29
CA GLY A 132 8.30 -32.95 -0.59
C GLY A 132 8.84 -33.01 -2.01
N GLU A 133 8.39 -34.02 -2.75
CA GLU A 133 8.77 -34.21 -4.15
C GLU A 133 7.97 -33.28 -5.07
N ILE A 134 8.67 -32.51 -5.90
CA ILE A 134 8.05 -31.65 -6.91
C ILE A 134 7.48 -32.55 -8.01
N CYS A 135 6.17 -32.43 -8.24
CA CYS A 135 5.49 -33.12 -9.33
C CYS A 135 5.17 -32.17 -10.51
N ASP A 136 5.19 -30.86 -10.29
CA ASP A 136 4.86 -29.85 -11.28
C ASP A 136 5.58 -28.53 -10.99
N TYR A 137 6.52 -28.12 -11.85
CA TYR A 137 7.25 -26.87 -11.68
C TYR A 137 6.42 -25.62 -11.97
N ARG A 138 5.29 -25.77 -12.68
CA ARG A 138 4.41 -24.65 -13.05
C ARG A 138 5.15 -23.54 -13.80
N THR A 139 6.15 -23.90 -14.61
CA THR A 139 7.11 -23.00 -15.25
C THR A 139 6.47 -21.82 -15.97
N LYS A 140 5.31 -22.02 -16.62
CA LYS A 140 4.54 -20.93 -17.26
C LYS A 140 4.20 -19.78 -16.30
N TRP A 141 4.00 -20.08 -15.03
CA TRP A 141 3.71 -19.10 -13.99
C TRP A 141 4.98 -18.82 -13.19
N SER A 142 5.63 -19.85 -12.64
CA SER A 142 6.74 -19.68 -11.71
C SER A 142 8.08 -19.26 -12.33
N GLY A 143 8.27 -19.53 -13.62
CA GLY A 143 9.58 -19.44 -14.28
C GLY A 143 10.61 -20.47 -13.81
N ILE A 144 10.24 -21.43 -12.97
CA ILE A 144 11.15 -22.43 -12.37
C ILE A 144 11.22 -23.68 -13.25
N ARG A 145 12.41 -24.24 -13.37
CA ARG A 145 12.72 -25.50 -14.06
C ARG A 145 13.41 -26.49 -13.13
N GLU A 146 13.49 -27.75 -13.56
CA GLU A 146 14.20 -28.80 -12.82
C GLU A 146 15.69 -28.49 -12.63
N GLU A 147 16.33 -27.91 -13.65
CA GLU A 147 17.74 -27.48 -13.60
C GLU A 147 18.01 -26.44 -12.49
N ASP A 148 17.03 -25.59 -12.16
CA ASP A 148 17.15 -24.63 -11.05
C ASP A 148 17.29 -25.31 -9.69
N MET A 149 16.88 -26.58 -9.56
CA MET A 149 16.98 -27.32 -8.30
C MET A 149 18.42 -27.62 -7.90
N SER A 150 19.36 -27.57 -8.85
CA SER A 150 20.80 -27.72 -8.57
C SER A 150 21.35 -26.62 -7.65
N ARG A 151 20.75 -25.43 -7.68
CA ARG A 151 21.11 -24.26 -6.87
C ARG A 151 20.06 -23.89 -5.82
N ALA A 152 19.01 -24.68 -5.68
CA ALA A 152 17.91 -24.37 -4.78
C ALA A 152 18.32 -24.47 -3.30
N ILE A 153 17.89 -23.51 -2.49
CA ILE A 153 18.16 -23.46 -1.05
C ILE A 153 17.04 -24.20 -0.30
N PRO A 154 17.34 -25.01 0.73
CA PRO A 154 16.32 -25.72 1.50
C PRO A 154 15.26 -24.78 2.10
N TYR A 155 13.98 -25.16 1.96
CA TYR A 155 12.84 -24.39 2.47
C TYR A 155 12.98 -23.92 3.92
N SER A 156 13.38 -24.80 4.83
CA SER A 156 13.53 -24.47 6.25
C SER A 156 14.50 -23.31 6.49
N TYR A 157 15.63 -23.31 5.77
CA TYR A 157 16.65 -22.27 5.84
C TYR A 157 16.15 -20.93 5.30
N VAL A 158 15.44 -20.95 4.16
CA VAL A 158 14.84 -19.75 3.54
C VAL A 158 13.73 -19.19 4.43
N ARG A 159 12.89 -20.06 5.00
CA ARG A 159 11.79 -19.66 5.87
C ARG A 159 12.27 -18.91 7.11
N GLU A 160 13.23 -19.45 7.85
CA GLU A 160 13.79 -18.80 9.05
C GLU A 160 14.32 -17.39 8.73
N ARG A 161 14.94 -17.27 7.56
CA ARG A 161 15.54 -16.04 7.05
C ARG A 161 14.51 -15.00 6.63
N VAL A 162 13.49 -15.42 5.90
CA VAL A 162 12.37 -14.56 5.52
C VAL A 162 11.65 -14.07 6.77
N GLU A 163 11.45 -14.93 7.77
CA GLU A 163 10.83 -14.55 9.05
C GLU A 163 11.60 -13.43 9.74
N LYS A 164 12.94 -13.49 9.76
CA LYS A 164 13.80 -12.43 10.27
C LYS A 164 13.69 -11.13 9.46
N ILE A 165 13.68 -11.22 8.13
CA ILE A 165 13.55 -10.05 7.25
C ILE A 165 12.23 -9.32 7.47
N ILE A 166 11.11 -10.04 7.59
CA ILE A 166 9.77 -9.43 7.69
C ILE A 166 9.40 -9.03 9.12
N HIS A 167 10.17 -9.46 10.14
CA HIS A 167 9.85 -9.24 11.54
C HIS A 167 9.65 -7.75 11.87
N ASN A 168 8.49 -7.39 12.46
CA ASN A 168 8.10 -6.02 12.79
C ASN A 168 8.12 -5.01 11.63
N ARG A 169 8.05 -5.46 10.37
CA ARG A 169 8.05 -4.59 9.19
C ARG A 169 6.70 -4.54 8.51
N ILE A 170 6.44 -3.43 7.83
CA ILE A 170 5.32 -3.35 6.89
C ILE A 170 5.66 -4.22 5.67
N VAL A 171 4.81 -5.21 5.38
CA VAL A 171 4.94 -6.12 4.23
C VAL A 171 3.87 -5.79 3.20
N ILE A 172 4.34 -5.39 2.01
CA ILE A 172 3.54 -5.03 0.84
C ILE A 172 3.54 -6.21 -0.14
N GLY A 173 2.42 -6.37 -0.85
CA GLY A 173 2.32 -7.37 -1.91
C GLY A 173 0.95 -7.36 -2.56
N HIS A 174 0.65 -8.40 -3.32
CA HIS A 174 -0.61 -8.54 -4.02
C HIS A 174 -1.17 -9.94 -3.81
N MET A 175 -2.30 -10.06 -3.08
CA MET A 175 -2.86 -11.35 -2.65
C MET A 175 -1.96 -12.15 -1.68
N LEU A 176 -1.26 -11.45 -0.78
CA LEU A 176 -0.30 -11.96 0.21
C LEU A 176 -0.77 -13.18 1.04
N LYS A 177 -2.07 -13.46 1.10
CA LYS A 177 -2.60 -14.66 1.74
C LYS A 177 -1.98 -15.94 1.14
N ASN A 178 -1.72 -15.95 -0.16
CA ASN A 178 -1.16 -17.12 -0.85
C ASN A 178 0.32 -17.29 -0.48
N ASP A 179 1.08 -16.21 -0.47
CA ASP A 179 2.49 -16.16 -0.10
C ASP A 179 2.70 -16.61 1.35
N PHE A 180 1.95 -16.02 2.29
CA PHE A 180 2.03 -16.41 3.70
C PHE A 180 1.60 -17.86 3.95
N ALA A 181 0.71 -18.41 3.11
CA ALA A 181 0.32 -19.81 3.22
C ALA A 181 1.48 -20.76 2.87
N VAL A 182 2.21 -20.52 1.77
CA VAL A 182 3.35 -21.36 1.39
C VAL A 182 4.59 -21.13 2.26
N LEU A 183 4.73 -19.93 2.83
CA LEU A 183 5.74 -19.65 3.86
C LEU A 183 5.38 -20.24 5.23
N ASN A 184 4.13 -20.68 5.43
CA ASN A 184 3.58 -21.11 6.71
C ASN A 184 3.84 -20.05 7.81
N MET A 185 3.55 -18.78 7.50
CA MET A 185 3.79 -17.64 8.38
C MET A 185 2.50 -16.88 8.67
N LYS A 186 2.46 -16.20 9.82
CA LYS A 186 1.40 -15.24 10.16
C LYS A 186 2.05 -13.89 10.39
N HIS A 187 1.65 -12.89 9.60
CA HIS A 187 2.10 -11.51 9.79
C HIS A 187 1.02 -10.68 10.48
N PRO A 188 1.36 -9.77 11.42
CA PRO A 188 0.38 -8.93 12.09
C PRO A 188 -0.46 -8.13 11.08
N PRO A 189 -1.81 -8.20 11.11
CA PRO A 189 -2.64 -7.59 10.07
C PRO A 189 -2.43 -6.08 9.88
N HIS A 190 -2.06 -5.36 10.95
CA HIS A 190 -1.79 -3.92 10.89
C HIS A 190 -0.47 -3.57 10.19
N LEU A 191 0.42 -4.55 9.97
CA LEU A 191 1.66 -4.43 9.21
C LEU A 191 1.55 -5.00 7.80
N VAL A 192 0.37 -5.48 7.37
CA VAL A 192 0.16 -5.99 6.01
C VAL A 192 -0.42 -4.90 5.12
N ARG A 193 0.13 -4.74 3.92
CA ARG A 193 -0.35 -3.84 2.87
C ARG A 193 -0.58 -4.62 1.58
N ASP A 194 -1.69 -5.36 1.55
CA ASP A 194 -2.14 -6.11 0.37
C ASP A 194 -2.88 -5.21 -0.62
N THR A 195 -2.22 -4.88 -1.73
CA THR A 195 -2.72 -3.96 -2.77
C THR A 195 -3.99 -4.46 -3.46
N CYS A 196 -4.29 -5.76 -3.40
CA CYS A 196 -5.52 -6.33 -3.97
C CYS A 196 -6.76 -6.03 -3.10
N ARG A 197 -6.57 -5.79 -1.80
CA ARG A 197 -7.66 -5.71 -0.80
C ARG A 197 -8.20 -4.31 -0.58
N VAL A 198 -7.41 -3.29 -0.87
CA VAL A 198 -7.80 -1.88 -0.65
C VAL A 198 -8.42 -1.24 -1.90
N PRO A 199 -9.31 -0.25 -1.72
CA PRO A 199 -10.00 0.37 -2.85
C PRO A 199 -9.13 1.36 -3.62
N TYR A 200 -8.13 1.98 -3.00
CA TYR A 200 -7.43 3.14 -3.58
C TYR A 200 -6.75 2.84 -4.93
N PRO A 201 -5.94 1.77 -5.08
CA PRO A 201 -5.33 1.45 -6.38
C PRO A 201 -6.37 1.22 -7.48
N LYS A 202 -7.48 0.56 -7.13
CA LYS A 202 -8.59 0.27 -8.07
C LYS A 202 -9.28 1.55 -8.53
N LEU A 203 -9.57 2.45 -7.59
CA LEU A 203 -10.18 3.73 -7.89
C LEU A 203 -9.28 4.59 -8.78
N LEU A 204 -7.98 4.67 -8.47
CA LEU A 204 -7.02 5.41 -9.31
C LEU A 204 -6.88 4.81 -10.72
N ALA A 205 -6.99 3.48 -10.85
CA ALA A 205 -6.94 2.77 -12.13
C ALA A 205 -8.28 2.81 -12.92
N GLY A 206 -9.33 3.42 -12.35
CA GLY A 206 -10.66 3.49 -12.95
C GLY A 206 -11.43 2.16 -12.95
N PHE A 207 -11.12 1.27 -12.01
CA PHE A 207 -11.83 0.00 -11.81
C PHE A 207 -12.92 0.10 -10.74
N SER A 208 -13.88 -0.83 -10.80
CA SER A 208 -14.81 -1.07 -9.69
C SER A 208 -14.04 -1.64 -8.49
N THR A 209 -14.43 -1.25 -7.27
CA THR A 209 -13.79 -1.71 -6.03
C THR A 209 -14.24 -3.11 -5.60
N LYS A 210 -15.36 -3.61 -6.15
CA LYS A 210 -15.96 -4.89 -5.78
C LYS A 210 -15.13 -6.11 -6.19
N PRO A 211 -14.75 -6.31 -7.47
CA PRO A 211 -13.92 -7.45 -7.84
C PRO A 211 -12.49 -7.30 -7.33
N GLN A 212 -11.81 -8.42 -7.16
CA GLN A 212 -10.35 -8.44 -7.10
C GLN A 212 -9.81 -8.13 -8.50
N ILE A 213 -8.79 -7.27 -8.57
CA ILE A 213 -8.15 -6.89 -9.83
C ILE A 213 -6.71 -7.38 -9.74
N GLY A 214 -6.28 -8.19 -10.71
CA GLY A 214 -4.93 -8.73 -10.73
C GLY A 214 -3.85 -7.66 -10.93
N LEU A 215 -2.65 -7.97 -10.46
CA LEU A 215 -1.49 -7.07 -10.46
C LEU A 215 -1.16 -6.53 -11.85
N ARG A 216 -1.17 -7.37 -12.89
CA ARG A 216 -0.96 -6.96 -14.29
C ARG A 216 -1.92 -5.88 -14.75
N ALA A 217 -3.22 -6.03 -14.44
CA ALA A 217 -4.23 -5.08 -14.86
C ALA A 217 -4.09 -3.72 -14.14
N LEU A 218 -3.76 -3.74 -12.84
CA LEU A 218 -3.46 -2.52 -12.09
C LEU A 218 -2.21 -1.83 -12.63
N THR A 219 -1.12 -2.57 -12.81
CA THR A 219 0.18 -2.03 -13.27
C THR A 219 0.06 -1.41 -14.66
N LEU A 220 -0.65 -2.08 -15.57
CA LEU A 220 -0.90 -1.56 -16.92
C LEU A 220 -1.73 -0.27 -16.90
N ARG A 221 -2.77 -0.19 -16.06
CA ARG A 221 -3.66 0.98 -16.01
C ARG A 221 -3.03 2.16 -15.29
N LEU A 222 -2.29 1.91 -14.22
CA LEU A 222 -1.66 2.95 -13.40
C LEU A 222 -0.38 3.47 -14.05
N PHE A 223 0.49 2.60 -14.56
CA PHE A 223 1.83 3.00 -15.03
C PHE A 223 2.04 2.81 -16.53
N GLY A 224 1.12 2.16 -17.24
CA GLY A 224 1.33 1.79 -18.64
C GLY A 224 2.39 0.69 -18.84
N ILE A 225 2.79 0.01 -17.76
CA ILE A 225 3.81 -1.04 -17.78
C ILE A 225 3.10 -2.39 -17.80
N ASN A 226 3.42 -3.21 -18.80
CA ASN A 226 2.82 -4.53 -18.98
C ASN A 226 3.75 -5.60 -18.39
N ILE A 227 3.33 -6.19 -17.27
CA ILE A 227 4.06 -7.25 -16.56
C ILE A 227 3.46 -8.64 -16.86
N GLN A 228 4.16 -9.71 -16.51
CA GLN A 228 3.65 -11.09 -16.65
C GLN A 228 3.21 -11.43 -18.11
N ASN A 229 4.02 -11.04 -19.10
CA ASN A 229 3.75 -11.34 -20.51
C ASN A 229 4.13 -12.77 -20.92
N ALA A 230 5.10 -13.35 -20.21
CA ALA A 230 5.57 -14.71 -20.38
C ALA A 230 5.47 -15.40 -19.01
N GLU A 231 6.56 -16.01 -18.55
CA GLU A 231 6.72 -16.48 -17.19
C GLU A 231 6.69 -15.29 -16.22
N HIS A 232 6.22 -15.50 -14.99
CA HIS A 232 6.26 -14.46 -13.98
C HIS A 232 7.68 -14.29 -13.44
N CYS A 233 7.91 -13.12 -12.86
CA CYS A 233 9.16 -12.76 -12.21
C CYS A 233 8.78 -12.16 -10.86
N SER A 234 9.04 -12.90 -9.79
CA SER A 234 8.71 -12.43 -8.45
C SER A 234 9.37 -11.09 -8.08
N ILE A 235 10.55 -10.77 -8.62
CA ILE A 235 11.15 -9.43 -8.44
C ILE A 235 10.27 -8.36 -9.12
N GLU A 236 9.84 -8.58 -10.37
CA GLU A 236 8.98 -7.65 -11.12
C GLU A 236 7.64 -7.45 -10.41
N ASP A 237 7.07 -8.52 -9.86
CA ASP A 237 5.78 -8.50 -9.18
C ASP A 237 5.85 -7.86 -7.77
N ALA A 238 6.93 -8.12 -7.02
CA ALA A 238 7.21 -7.43 -5.76
C ALA A 238 7.42 -5.92 -5.98
N ARG A 239 8.21 -5.55 -7.00
CA ARG A 239 8.39 -4.15 -7.41
C ARG A 239 7.06 -3.52 -7.82
N ALA A 240 6.28 -4.17 -8.68
CA ALA A 240 4.98 -3.65 -9.09
C ALA A 240 4.06 -3.40 -7.88
N SER A 241 4.04 -4.31 -6.91
CA SER A 241 3.30 -4.13 -5.66
C SER A 241 3.79 -2.94 -4.83
N MET A 242 5.11 -2.77 -4.69
CA MET A 242 5.72 -1.60 -4.03
C MET A 242 5.37 -0.29 -4.75
N ALA A 243 5.47 -0.26 -6.08
CA ALA A 243 5.13 0.92 -6.89
C ALA A 243 3.66 1.33 -6.70
N ILE A 244 2.74 0.36 -6.69
CA ILE A 244 1.32 0.59 -6.43
C ILE A 244 1.11 1.14 -5.03
N TYR A 245 1.75 0.53 -4.01
CA TYR A 245 1.66 1.02 -2.64
C TYR A 245 2.11 2.47 -2.52
N ARG A 246 3.29 2.81 -3.06
CA ARG A 246 3.85 4.17 -3.04
C ARG A 246 2.92 5.20 -3.66
N LEU A 247 2.20 4.83 -4.73
CA LEU A 247 1.24 5.71 -5.38
C LEU A 247 0.04 6.08 -4.47
N VAL A 248 -0.33 5.21 -3.54
CA VAL A 248 -1.48 5.39 -2.64
C VAL A 248 -1.09 5.47 -1.16
N GLN A 249 0.20 5.59 -0.85
CA GLN A 249 0.72 5.45 0.50
C GLN A 249 0.10 6.49 1.44
N ASP A 250 0.17 7.77 1.09
CA ASP A 250 -0.32 8.86 1.94
C ASP A 250 -1.78 8.67 2.34
N ILE A 251 -2.62 8.30 1.37
CA ILE A 251 -4.05 8.13 1.62
C ILE A 251 -4.36 6.84 2.38
N TRP A 252 -3.60 5.77 2.12
CA TRP A 252 -3.78 4.49 2.78
C TRP A 252 -3.36 4.60 4.25
N GLU A 253 -2.15 5.09 4.53
CA GLU A 253 -1.66 5.22 5.90
C GLU A 253 -2.50 6.19 6.72
N ALA A 254 -2.93 7.33 6.13
CA ALA A 254 -3.83 8.25 6.81
C ALA A 254 -5.19 7.61 7.15
N ASP A 255 -5.71 6.70 6.33
CA ASP A 255 -6.98 6.02 6.62
C ASP A 255 -6.83 5.00 7.76
N LEU A 256 -5.68 4.34 7.88
CA LEU A 256 -5.40 3.39 8.96
C LEU A 256 -5.26 4.04 10.33
N LEU A 257 -4.85 5.31 10.37
CA LEU A 257 -4.77 6.10 11.61
C LEU A 257 -6.13 6.62 12.08
N LYS A 258 -7.19 6.52 11.26
CA LYS A 258 -8.51 7.00 11.66
C LYS A 258 -9.07 6.09 12.76
N PRO A 259 -9.57 6.68 13.86
CA PRO A 259 -10.18 5.90 14.93
C PRO A 259 -11.37 5.12 14.36
N ASN A 260 -11.38 3.83 14.65
CA ASN A 260 -12.39 2.93 14.14
C ASN A 260 -13.75 3.36 14.71
N LYS A 261 -14.71 3.80 13.88
CA LYS A 261 -16.02 4.29 14.35
C LYS A 261 -16.75 3.28 15.27
N LYS A 262 -16.47 1.97 15.11
CA LYS A 262 -16.99 0.91 15.99
C LYS A 262 -16.44 0.93 17.42
N GLN A 263 -15.26 1.50 17.67
CA GLN A 263 -14.69 1.65 19.02
C GLN A 263 -15.25 2.89 19.72
N LEU A 264 -15.46 3.99 18.99
CA LEU A 264 -16.07 5.22 19.53
C LEU A 264 -17.54 5.02 19.96
N LEU A 265 -18.29 4.22 19.20
CA LEU A 265 -19.68 3.88 19.56
C LEU A 265 -19.76 2.98 20.81
N LYS A 266 -18.78 2.08 21.03
CA LYS A 266 -18.74 1.25 22.26
C LYS A 266 -18.42 2.05 23.52
N HIS A 267 -17.61 3.12 23.42
CA HIS A 267 -17.35 4.00 24.55
C HIS A 267 -18.56 4.88 24.89
N HIS A 268 -19.32 5.36 23.91
CA HIS A 268 -20.54 6.13 24.17
C HIS A 268 -21.73 5.29 24.66
N SER A 269 -21.76 3.98 24.38
CA SER A 269 -22.83 3.09 24.89
C SER A 269 -22.62 2.63 26.34
N ASN A 270 -21.43 2.81 26.91
CA ASN A 270 -21.11 2.39 28.28
C ASN A 270 -21.19 3.52 29.33
N ASP A 271 -21.54 4.76 28.94
CA ASP A 271 -21.54 5.93 29.83
C ASP A 271 -22.94 6.51 30.13
N HIS A 272 -24.01 5.75 29.87
CA HIS A 272 -25.35 6.07 30.38
C HIS A 272 -25.73 5.17 31.57
N SER A 273 -25.02 5.32 32.68
CA SER A 273 -25.50 4.85 34.00
C SER A 273 -24.85 5.58 35.17
N LYS A 274 -24.83 6.92 35.15
CA LYS A 274 -24.73 7.72 36.39
C LYS A 274 -25.67 8.91 36.29
N SER A 275 -26.95 8.69 36.62
CA SER A 275 -27.77 9.77 37.16
C SER A 275 -27.22 10.08 38.55
N ILE A 276 -26.60 11.25 38.72
CA ILE A 276 -26.43 11.84 40.03
C ILE A 276 -27.20 13.16 39.98
N CYS A 277 -28.38 13.09 40.56
CA CYS A 277 -29.15 14.19 41.07
C CYS A 277 -28.34 14.92 42.16
N TYR A 278 -28.22 16.24 42.04
CA TYR A 278 -28.00 17.11 43.19
C TYR A 278 -29.04 18.21 43.14
N THR A 279 -29.93 18.18 44.13
CA THR A 279 -30.87 19.23 44.52
C THR A 279 -30.12 20.41 45.14
N ASP A 280 -30.61 21.60 44.81
CA ASP A 280 -30.66 22.85 45.58
C ASP A 280 -29.70 23.05 46.78
N ASN A 281 -28.93 24.13 46.73
CA ASN A 281 -28.90 25.08 47.84
C ASN A 281 -28.45 26.48 47.38
N CYS A 282 -29.30 27.45 47.66
CA CYS A 282 -29.04 28.89 47.59
C CYS A 282 -27.91 29.28 48.54
N GLN A 283 -27.08 30.25 48.12
CA GLN A 283 -26.72 31.37 48.99
C GLN A 283 -26.32 32.59 48.16
N GLU A 284 -27.02 33.68 48.46
CA GLU A 284 -26.82 35.04 47.98
C GLU A 284 -25.45 35.55 48.40
N ASP A 285 -24.82 36.38 47.57
CA ASP A 285 -23.99 37.47 48.08
C ASP A 285 -24.10 38.72 47.21
N LYS A 286 -24.31 39.83 47.92
CA LYS A 286 -24.67 41.17 47.46
C LYS A 286 -23.46 41.91 46.89
N ALA A 287 -23.69 42.74 45.87
CA ALA A 287 -22.90 43.95 45.65
C ALA A 287 -23.82 45.10 45.20
N SER A 288 -23.94 46.05 46.11
CA SER A 288 -24.60 47.34 46.03
C SER A 288 -23.87 48.33 45.11
N SER A 289 -24.64 49.10 44.33
CA SER A 289 -24.25 50.47 43.95
C SER A 289 -25.49 51.36 43.84
N SER A 290 -25.65 52.23 44.82
CA SER A 290 -26.56 53.37 44.93
C SER A 290 -26.08 54.52 44.01
N SER A 291 -26.94 55.12 43.19
CA SER A 291 -27.77 56.32 43.45
C SER A 291 -27.19 57.62 42.86
N LEU A 292 -28.10 58.43 42.31
CA LEU A 292 -28.15 59.90 42.07
C LEU A 292 -28.71 60.10 40.65
N SER A 293 -29.79 60.82 40.40
CA SER A 293 -30.73 61.63 41.19
C SER A 293 -31.88 61.98 40.23
#